data_AF-A0A1Y3SU15-F1
#
_entry.id   AF-A0A1Y3SU15-F1
#
_cell.length_a   1.000
_cell.length_b   1.000
_cell.length_c   1.000
_cell.angle_alpha   90.00
_cell.angle_beta   90.00
_cell.angle_gamma   90.00
#
_symmetry.space_group_name_H-M   'P 1'
#
loop_
_entity.id
_entity.type
_entity.pdbx_description
1 polymer ?
#
loop_
_entity_poly.entity_id
_entity_poly.type
_entity_poly.pdbx_seq_one_letter_code
_entity_poly.pdbx_strand_id
1 'polypeptide(L)'
;MTNEKEEAAVPKEVNPKAKKIVKKEPVMYVGPTVNGIGIQNRVYTEIPKETQVLFQEVPELKNLFIPVRQYPAACRMIRERKGYIYSAFVRALDFKNGGK
;
A
#
# COMPACT_ATOMS: atom_id res chain seq x y z
N MET A 1 55.55 -17.30 24.27
CA MET A 1 55.55 -16.57 22.98
C MET A 1 56.13 -17.56 21.99
N THR A 2 55.37 -18.14 21.06
CA THR A 2 54.57 -17.49 20.01
C THR A 2 53.46 -18.42 19.51
N ASN A 3 52.31 -17.83 19.18
CA ASN A 3 51.18 -18.48 18.49
C ASN A 3 51.60 -18.89 17.07
N GLU A 4 51.14 -20.05 16.63
CA GLU A 4 51.03 -20.38 15.21
C GLU A 4 49.55 -20.64 14.91
N LYS A 5 48.99 -19.75 14.08
CA LYS A 5 47.59 -19.71 13.66
C LYS A 5 47.63 -19.58 12.13
N GLU A 6 47.51 -20.71 11.45
CA GLU A 6 47.38 -20.89 10.00
C GLU A 6 46.41 -22.08 9.84
N GLU A 7 45.53 -22.22 8.87
CA GLU A 7 45.22 -21.47 7.66
C GLU A 7 43.80 -21.89 7.23
N ALA A 8 43.27 -21.21 6.24
CA ALA A 8 41.91 -21.28 5.72
C ALA A 8 41.50 -22.64 5.13
N ALA A 9 40.21 -22.95 5.26
CA ALA A 9 39.46 -23.70 4.24
C ALA A 9 38.01 -23.21 4.24
N VAL A 10 37.68 -22.37 3.26
CA VAL A 10 36.34 -21.85 2.99
C VAL A 10 35.61 -22.82 2.06
N PRO A 11 34.47 -23.43 2.44
CA PRO A 11 33.58 -24.05 1.46
C PRO A 11 32.55 -23.03 0.98
N LYS A 12 32.85 -22.48 -0.19
CA LYS A 12 31.96 -22.08 -1.31
C LYS A 12 30.56 -21.59 -0.95
N GLU A 13 30.35 -20.30 -1.26
CA GLU A 13 29.07 -19.65 -1.50
C GLU A 13 28.08 -20.57 -2.24
N VAL A 14 27.01 -20.94 -1.56
CA VAL A 14 25.73 -21.15 -2.21
C VAL A 14 24.98 -19.85 -1.96
N ASN A 15 24.85 -19.04 -3.01
CA ASN A 15 24.07 -17.81 -2.99
C ASN A 15 22.62 -18.18 -3.36
N PRO A 16 21.71 -18.47 -2.40
CA PRO A 16 20.30 -18.42 -2.72
C PRO A 16 20.00 -16.95 -2.96
N LYS A 17 19.85 -16.56 -4.23
CA LYS A 17 19.27 -15.28 -4.65
C LYS A 17 18.18 -14.94 -3.64
N ALA A 18 18.49 -14.00 -2.75
CA ALA A 18 17.53 -13.48 -1.81
C ALA A 18 16.48 -12.82 -2.70
N LYS A 19 15.38 -13.54 -2.95
CA LYS A 19 14.14 -12.93 -3.41
C LYS A 19 13.94 -11.82 -2.41
N LYS A 20 14.20 -10.56 -2.80
CA LYS A 20 13.76 -9.41 -2.02
C LYS A 20 12.28 -9.68 -1.81
N ILE A 21 11.94 -10.12 -0.60
CA ILE A 21 10.57 -10.11 -0.14
C ILE A 21 10.29 -8.62 -0.15
N VAL A 22 9.71 -8.14 -1.25
CA VAL A 22 9.16 -6.80 -1.33
C VAL A 22 8.08 -6.82 -0.28
N LYS A 23 8.45 -6.49 0.96
CA LYS A 23 7.51 -6.34 2.07
C LYS A 23 6.52 -5.33 1.53
N LYS A 24 5.31 -5.78 1.17
CA LYS A 24 4.25 -4.90 0.72
C LYS A 24 4.07 -3.90 1.87
N GLU A 25 4.42 -2.64 1.62
CA GLU A 25 4.27 -1.61 2.64
C GLU A 25 2.78 -1.52 2.99
N PRO A 26 2.42 -1.44 4.28
CA PRO A 26 1.03 -1.32 4.68
C PRO A 26 0.43 -0.06 4.06
N VAL A 27 -0.75 -0.22 3.48
CA VAL A 27 -1.50 0.87 2.84
C VAL A 27 -2.69 1.24 3.71
N MET A 28 -3.00 2.52 3.77
CA MET A 28 -4.16 3.06 4.46
C MET A 28 -5.22 3.48 3.45
N TYR A 29 -6.46 3.15 3.76
CA TYR A 29 -7.60 3.66 3.01
C TYR A 29 -8.02 5.02 3.55
N VAL A 30 -7.99 6.04 2.69
CA VAL A 30 -8.33 7.44 3.02
C VAL A 30 -9.67 7.90 2.44
N GLY A 31 -10.46 6.98 1.91
CA GLY A 31 -11.81 7.25 1.39
C GLY A 31 -12.91 7.20 2.44
N PRO A 32 -14.16 7.54 2.06
CA PRO A 32 -15.34 7.27 2.90
C PRO A 32 -15.55 5.76 3.05
N THR A 33 -16.19 5.31 4.14
CA THR A 33 -16.55 3.89 4.27
C THR A 33 -17.58 3.51 3.19
N VAL A 34 -17.20 2.59 2.30
CA VAL A 34 -18.05 2.05 1.23
C VAL A 34 -17.88 0.53 1.16
N ASN A 35 -19.01 -0.17 1.12
CA ASN A 35 -19.03 -1.63 1.00
C ASN A 35 -18.33 -2.07 -0.30
N GLY A 36 -17.45 -3.06 -0.20
CA GLY A 36 -16.64 -3.55 -1.34
C GLY A 36 -15.41 -2.71 -1.67
N ILE A 37 -15.33 -1.43 -1.26
CA ILE A 37 -14.17 -0.58 -1.52
C ILE A 37 -13.23 -0.53 -0.32
N GLY A 38 -13.72 -0.15 0.86
CA GLY A 38 -12.83 0.08 2.00
C GLY A 38 -13.51 0.73 3.19
N ILE A 39 -12.93 0.51 4.37
CA ILE A 39 -13.40 1.11 5.63
C ILE A 39 -12.49 2.28 5.96
N GLN A 40 -13.09 3.45 6.23
CA GLN A 40 -12.35 4.66 6.56
C GLN A 40 -11.40 4.43 7.75
N ASN A 41 -10.21 5.02 7.68
CA ASN A 41 -9.16 4.93 8.70
C ASN A 41 -8.63 3.51 8.95
N ARG A 42 -8.83 2.58 8.01
CA ARG A 42 -8.29 1.22 8.10
C ARG A 42 -6.97 1.09 7.37
N VAL A 43 -6.01 0.46 8.05
CA VAL A 43 -4.74 0.04 7.46
C VAL A 43 -4.87 -1.41 7.01
N TYR A 44 -4.42 -1.67 5.80
CA TYR A 44 -4.42 -2.96 5.15
C TYR A 44 -2.98 -3.40 4.92
N THR A 45 -2.69 -4.64 5.29
CA THR A 45 -1.44 -5.31 4.89
C THR A 45 -1.47 -5.66 3.41
N GLU A 46 -2.66 -5.99 2.89
CA GLU A 46 -2.94 -6.27 1.49
C GLU A 46 -4.31 -5.70 1.10
N ILE A 47 -4.42 -5.18 -0.13
CA ILE A 47 -5.69 -4.64 -0.64
C ILE A 47 -6.70 -5.80 -0.79
N PRO A 48 -7.93 -5.67 -0.26
CA PRO A 48 -8.95 -6.71 -0.37
C PRO A 48 -9.22 -7.12 -1.83
N LYS A 49 -9.48 -8.42 -2.07
CA LYS A 49 -9.73 -8.94 -3.42
C LYS A 49 -10.98 -8.35 -4.06
N GLU A 50 -12.04 -8.18 -3.27
CA GLU A 50 -13.30 -7.54 -3.70
C GLU A 50 -13.04 -6.15 -4.28
N THR A 51 -12.17 -5.38 -3.63
CA THR A 51 -11.77 -4.04 -4.06
C THR A 51 -10.90 -4.06 -5.32
N GLN A 52 -10.12 -5.11 -5.56
CA GLN A 52 -9.32 -5.24 -6.78
C GLN A 52 -10.19 -5.38 -8.03
N VAL A 53 -11.37 -5.99 -7.93
CA VAL A 53 -12.34 -6.05 -9.02
C VAL A 53 -12.87 -4.64 -9.32
N LEU A 54 -13.22 -3.88 -8.28
CA LEU A 54 -13.63 -2.49 -8.40
C LEU A 54 -12.55 -1.58 -9.02
N PHE A 55 -11.26 -1.89 -8.84
CA PHE A 55 -10.21 -1.13 -9.52
C PHE A 55 -10.13 -1.37 -11.03
N GLN A 56 -10.64 -2.50 -11.51
CA GLN A 56 -10.73 -2.75 -12.95
C GLN A 56 -11.84 -1.89 -13.56
N GLU A 57 -12.95 -1.73 -12.84
CA GLU A 57 -14.08 -0.90 -13.27
C GLU A 57 -13.79 0.60 -13.08
N VAL A 58 -13.23 0.98 -11.93
CA VAL A 58 -12.91 2.36 -11.56
C VAL A 58 -11.49 2.44 -10.99
N PRO A 59 -10.48 2.65 -11.85
CA PRO A 59 -9.08 2.69 -11.44
C PRO A 59 -8.76 3.84 -10.48
N GLU A 60 -9.57 4.91 -10.49
CA GLU A 60 -9.41 6.06 -9.60
C GLU A 60 -9.50 5.69 -8.12
N LEU A 61 -10.31 4.69 -7.75
CA LEU A 61 -10.47 4.24 -6.37
C LEU A 61 -9.17 3.68 -5.78
N LYS A 62 -8.25 3.21 -6.62
CA LYS A 62 -6.93 2.77 -6.20
C LYS A 62 -6.14 3.89 -5.53
N ASN A 63 -6.37 5.14 -5.93
CA ASN A 63 -5.71 6.31 -5.35
C ASN A 63 -6.11 6.60 -3.90
N LEU A 64 -7.17 5.94 -3.40
CA LEU A 64 -7.56 5.99 -1.99
C LEU A 64 -6.74 5.04 -1.11
N PHE A 65 -5.95 4.15 -1.71
CA PHE A 65 -5.03 3.27 -1.01
C PHE A 65 -3.63 3.84 -1.10
N ILE A 66 -3.22 4.53 -0.05
CA ILE A 66 -1.92 5.19 0.01
C ILE A 66 -1.02 4.54 1.04
N PRO A 67 0.32 4.53 0.85
CA PRO A 67 1.23 4.14 1.92
C PRO A 67 0.97 4.96 3.18
N VAL A 68 1.03 4.34 4.37
CA VAL A 68 0.77 5.04 5.65
C VAL A 68 1.62 6.31 5.80
N ARG A 69 2.86 6.31 5.29
CA ARG A 69 3.75 7.48 5.28
C ARG A 69 3.20 8.71 4.54
N GLN A 70 2.33 8.49 3.55
CA GLN A 70 1.72 9.55 2.74
C GLN A 70 0.39 10.05 3.33
N TYR A 71 -0.06 9.48 4.45
CA TYR A 71 -1.31 9.87 5.10
C TYR A 71 -1.43 11.37 5.40
N PRO A 72 -0.40 12.07 5.92
CA PRO A 72 -0.48 13.51 6.12
C PRO A 72 -0.74 14.29 4.81
N ALA A 73 -0.12 13.87 3.71
CA ALA A 73 -0.31 14.50 2.40
C ALA A 73 -1.72 14.23 1.86
N ALA A 74 -2.23 13.01 2.01
CA ALA A 74 -3.60 12.66 1.64
C ALA A 74 -4.64 13.47 2.42
N CYS A 75 -4.47 13.60 3.74
CA CYS A 75 -5.32 14.44 4.58
C CYS A 75 -5.33 15.89 4.10
N ARG A 76 -4.17 16.43 3.70
CA ARG A 76 -4.07 17.78 3.14
C ARG A 76 -4.84 17.92 1.83
N MET A 77 -4.67 16.98 0.90
CA MET A 77 -5.40 16.97 -0.38
C MET A 77 -6.92 16.92 -0.19
N ILE A 78 -7.40 16.07 0.73
CA ILE A 78 -8.83 15.95 1.05
C ILE A 78 -9.35 17.25 1.69
N ARG A 79 -8.60 17.83 2.65
CA ARG A 79 -8.98 19.08 3.32
C ARG A 79 -9.01 20.26 2.36
N GLU A 80 -7.99 20.40 1.51
CA GLU A 80 -7.89 21.48 0.52
C GLU A 80 -8.79 21.26 -0.70
N ARG A 81 -9.47 20.10 -0.79
CA ARG A 81 -10.32 19.70 -1.92
C ARG A 81 -9.60 19.76 -3.25
N LYS A 82 -8.32 19.36 -3.25
CA LYS A 82 -7.43 19.49 -4.40
C LYS A 82 -6.58 18.24 -4.56
N GLY A 83 -6.26 17.92 -5.80
CA GLY A 83 -5.40 16.79 -6.16
C GLY A 83 -6.17 15.48 -6.36
N TYR A 84 -5.44 14.47 -6.85
CA TYR A 84 -6.00 13.21 -7.33
C TYR A 84 -6.66 12.37 -6.21
N ILE A 85 -6.19 12.48 -4.97
CA ILE A 85 -6.79 11.78 -3.82
C ILE A 85 -8.18 12.35 -3.52
N TYR A 86 -8.34 13.67 -3.61
CA TYR A 86 -9.65 14.29 -3.43
C TYR A 86 -10.62 13.90 -4.56
N SER A 87 -10.17 13.88 -5.82
CA SER A 87 -10.99 13.41 -6.94
C SER A 87 -11.46 11.96 -6.72
N ALA A 88 -10.56 11.06 -6.32
CA ALA A 88 -10.91 9.69 -5.98
C ALA A 88 -11.86 9.60 -4.77
N PHE A 89 -11.72 10.50 -3.80
CA PHE A 89 -12.59 10.57 -2.62
C PHE A 89 -14.02 10.96 -3.01
N VAL A 90 -14.18 11.92 -3.92
CA VAL A 90 -15.50 12.30 -4.47
C VAL A 90 -16.10 11.12 -5.23
N ARG A 91 -15.32 10.43 -6.08
CA ARG A 91 -15.82 9.26 -6.79
C ARG A 91 -16.28 8.15 -5.83
N ALA A 92 -15.54 7.88 -4.76
CA ALA A 92 -15.97 6.94 -3.73
C ALA A 92 -17.21 7.41 -2.95
N LEU A 93 -17.39 8.72 -2.74
CA LEU A 93 -18.62 9.27 -2.17
C LEU A 93 -19.83 9.03 -3.09
N ASP A 94 -19.66 9.16 -4.40
CA ASP A 94 -20.73 8.84 -5.35
C ASP A 94 -21.17 7.38 -5.20
N PHE A 95 -20.22 6.43 -5.14
CA PHE A 95 -20.50 5.02 -4.88
C PHE A 95 -21.23 4.79 -3.55
N LYS A 96 -20.86 5.52 -2.50
CA LYS A 96 -21.56 5.45 -1.20
C LYS A 96 -23.02 5.89 -1.31
N ASN A 97 -23.29 6.88 -2.15
CA ASN A 97 -24.61 7.48 -2.32
C ASN A 97 -25.47 6.75 -3.37
N GLY A 98 -25.00 5.61 -3.91
CA GLY A 98 -25.71 4.85 -4.94
C GLY A 98 -25.47 5.36 -6.37
N GLY A 99 -24.48 6.22 -6.58
CA GLY A 99 -23.98 6.59 -7.90
C GLY A 99 -23.35 5.39 -8.59
N LYS A 100 -23.74 5.17 -9.85
CA LYS A 100 -23.18 4.15 -10.75
C LYS A 100 -21.87 4.64 -11.40
#